data_AF-A0A7K2N2N8-F1
#
_entry.id   AF-A0A7K2N2N8-F1
#
_cell.length_a   1.000
_cell.length_b   1.000
_cell.length_c   1.000
_cell.angle_alpha   90.00
_cell.angle_beta   90.00
_cell.angle_gamma   90.00
#
_symmetry.space_group_name_H-M   'P 1'
#
loop_
_entity.id
_entity.type
_entity.pdbx_description
1 polymer ?
#
loop_
_entity_poly.entity_id
_entity_poly.type
_entity_poly.pdbx_seq_one_letter_code
_entity_poly.pdbx_strand_id
1 'polypeptide(L)'
;ALAAEERLAELLGLAAESRPGIPQPRRDTDRDDRAAAPRGSDGALTPEELDRFADELRELLDDTVTSAERQLFELRTAAADDSRILGALGDGGLLPPGPDVLATVEFLGEHGIPALPGWRYLAQAVDPADHARVLAARPELVDGVIITDPDSHSRAREVLGDAALLP
;
A
#
# COMPACT_ATOMS: atom_id res chain seq x y z
N ALA A 1 40.78 -5.89 16.94
CA ALA A 1 39.53 -5.12 16.89
C ALA A 1 38.50 -5.94 16.12
N LEU A 2 37.25 -5.98 16.58
CA LEU A 2 36.23 -6.90 16.01
C LEU A 2 35.80 -6.52 14.59
N ALA A 3 36.07 -5.30 14.12
CA ALA A 3 35.86 -4.91 12.71
C ALA A 3 37.01 -5.33 11.77
N ALA A 4 37.91 -6.23 12.17
CA ALA A 4 38.89 -6.81 11.26
C ALA A 4 38.24 -7.82 10.28
N GLU A 5 37.05 -8.35 10.60
CA GLU A 5 36.27 -9.20 9.71
C GLU A 5 35.22 -8.39 8.96
N GLU A 6 35.40 -8.30 7.64
CA GLU A 6 34.54 -7.55 6.70
C GLU A 6 33.05 -7.90 6.86
N ARG A 7 32.75 -9.18 7.08
CA ARG A 7 31.38 -9.69 7.26
C ARG A 7 30.71 -9.23 8.54
N LEU A 8 31.47 -9.05 9.62
CA LEU A 8 30.95 -8.55 10.90
C LEU A 8 30.69 -7.04 10.81
N ALA A 9 31.58 -6.30 10.14
CA ALA A 9 31.41 -4.87 9.90
C ALA A 9 30.21 -4.56 8.98
N GLU A 10 29.93 -5.44 8.02
CA GLU A 10 28.75 -5.37 7.15
C GLU A 10 27.45 -5.64 7.91
N LEU A 11 27.42 -6.67 8.76
CA LEU A 11 26.26 -7.01 9.61
C LEU A 11 25.96 -5.94 10.67
N LEU A 12 26.99 -5.31 11.23
CA LEU A 12 26.86 -4.21 12.19
C LEU A 12 26.65 -2.84 11.53
N GLY A 13 26.61 -2.77 10.19
CA GLY A 13 26.41 -1.53 9.44
C GLY A 13 27.53 -0.49 9.59
N LEU A 14 28.68 -0.89 10.15
CA LEU A 14 29.85 -0.04 10.37
C LEU A 14 30.66 0.18 9.08
N ALA A 15 30.59 -0.78 8.14
CA ALA A 15 31.22 -0.70 6.82
C ALA A 15 30.33 -0.02 5.75
N ALA A 16 29.43 0.87 6.15
CA ALA A 16 28.66 1.67 5.20
C ALA A 16 29.49 2.89 4.74
N GLU A 17 30.48 2.68 3.87
CA GLU A 17 30.91 3.75 2.99
C GLU A 17 29.71 4.17 2.12
N SER A 18 29.12 5.31 2.49
CA SER A 18 28.11 6.05 1.74
C SER A 18 26.77 5.35 1.49
N ARG A 19 25.93 5.26 2.53
CA ARG A 19 24.47 5.31 2.30
C ARG A 19 24.12 6.72 1.80
N PRO A 20 23.42 6.90 0.67
CA PRO A 20 22.97 8.22 0.23
C PRO A 20 22.02 8.77 1.30
N GLY A 21 22.43 9.87 1.93
CA GLY A 21 21.74 10.47 3.05
C GLY A 21 20.31 10.87 2.69
N ILE A 22 19.36 10.45 3.51
CA ILE A 22 17.97 10.90 3.46
C ILE A 22 17.98 12.43 3.70
N PRO A 23 17.42 13.27 2.80
CA PRO A 23 17.40 14.71 2.98
C PRO A 23 16.62 15.11 4.24
N GLN A 24 17.28 15.76 5.19
CA GLN A 24 16.63 16.33 6.37
C GLN A 24 16.24 17.81 6.15
N PRO A 25 15.12 18.27 6.75
CA PRO A 25 14.63 19.62 6.59
C PRO A 25 15.54 20.64 7.29
N ARG A 26 15.84 21.72 6.58
CA ARG A 26 16.70 22.83 7.00
C ARG A 26 16.06 23.54 8.21
N ARG A 27 16.70 23.48 9.38
CA ARG A 27 16.46 24.39 10.49
C ARG A 27 17.70 25.24 10.70
N ASP A 28 17.58 26.52 10.39
CA ASP A 28 18.54 27.55 10.72
C ASP A 28 18.64 27.70 12.24
N THR A 29 19.87 27.71 12.78
CA THR A 29 20.32 28.69 13.79
C THR A 29 21.80 28.46 14.08
N ASP A 30 22.57 29.54 13.94
CA ASP A 30 23.93 29.74 14.46
C ASP A 30 24.11 29.20 15.90
N ARG A 31 25.14 28.37 16.10
CA ARG A 31 25.97 28.45 17.31
C ARG A 31 27.34 27.80 17.12
N ASP A 32 28.37 28.63 17.08
CA ASP A 32 29.77 28.28 17.31
C ASP A 32 30.03 27.80 18.75
N ASP A 33 31.16 27.08 18.92
CA ASP A 33 31.79 26.52 20.13
C ASP A 33 31.15 25.24 20.72
N ARG A 34 31.85 24.13 21.00
CA ARG A 34 33.24 23.96 21.48
C ARG A 34 33.65 22.46 21.39
N ALA A 35 34.96 22.25 21.39
CA ALA A 35 35.69 21.04 21.81
C ALA A 35 35.98 19.96 20.75
N ALA A 36 37.21 20.03 20.25
CA ALA A 36 37.90 18.96 19.56
C ALA A 36 37.97 17.69 20.42
N ALA A 37 37.18 16.67 20.06
CA ALA A 37 37.47 15.29 20.42
C ALA A 37 38.57 14.75 19.48
N PRO A 38 39.49 13.90 19.97
CA PRO A 38 40.50 13.31 19.10
C PRO A 38 39.79 12.47 18.05
N ARG A 39 40.01 12.81 16.78
CA ARG A 39 39.67 11.94 15.66
C ARG A 39 40.62 10.75 15.69
N GLY A 40 40.28 9.76 16.50
CA GLY A 40 40.84 8.42 16.39
C GLY A 40 40.35 7.83 15.07
N SER A 41 41.30 7.51 14.21
CA SER A 41 41.11 6.53 13.15
C SER A 41 40.65 5.20 13.75
N ASP A 42 39.84 4.47 12.98
CA ASP A 42 39.24 3.15 13.22
C ASP A 42 37.87 3.16 13.92
N GLY A 43 36.82 3.21 13.10
CA GLY A 43 35.42 2.97 13.47
C GLY A 43 35.12 1.51 13.85
N ALA A 44 36.03 0.89 14.60
CA ALA A 44 35.97 -0.50 15.03
C ALA A 44 35.87 -0.56 16.55
N LEU A 45 34.73 -1.04 17.07
CA LEU A 45 34.57 -1.32 18.50
C LEU A 45 35.65 -2.32 18.97
N THR A 46 36.35 -2.00 20.05
CA THR A 46 37.22 -2.98 20.72
C THR A 46 36.37 -4.04 21.44
N PRO A 47 36.87 -5.26 21.67
CA PRO A 47 36.13 -6.31 22.39
C PRO A 47 35.64 -5.86 23.76
N GLU A 48 36.45 -5.11 24.51
CA GLU A 48 36.12 -4.62 25.85
C GLU A 48 35.06 -3.51 25.81
N GLU A 49 35.04 -2.71 24.76
CA GLU A 49 33.96 -1.74 24.51
C GLU A 49 32.68 -2.45 24.10
N LEU A 50 32.76 -3.46 23.24
CA LEU A 50 31.59 -4.26 22.86
C LEU A 50 30.97 -4.96 24.07
N ASP A 51 31.79 -5.56 24.94
CA ASP A 51 31.33 -6.25 26.15
C ASP A 51 30.65 -5.27 27.12
N ARG A 52 31.15 -4.02 27.19
CA ARG A 52 30.53 -2.95 27.98
C ARG A 52 29.16 -2.53 27.45
N PHE A 53 28.98 -2.50 26.13
CA PHE A 53 27.74 -2.10 25.48
C PHE A 53 26.85 -3.30 25.09
N ALA A 54 27.19 -4.51 25.50
CA ALA A 54 26.55 -5.74 25.00
C ALA A 54 25.04 -5.78 25.28
N ASP A 55 24.62 -5.40 26.47
CA ASP A 55 23.21 -5.39 26.86
C ASP A 55 22.42 -4.31 26.10
N GLU A 56 22.97 -3.10 25.99
CA GLU A 56 22.34 -1.99 25.25
C GLU A 56 22.25 -2.29 23.75
N LEU A 57 23.30 -2.89 23.18
CA LEU A 57 23.28 -3.35 21.79
C LEU A 57 22.26 -4.47 21.58
N ARG A 58 22.11 -5.38 22.55
CA ARG A 58 21.09 -6.43 22.50
C ARG A 58 19.68 -5.85 22.50
N GLU A 59 19.40 -4.91 23.40
CA GLU A 59 18.10 -4.22 23.45
C GLU A 59 17.81 -3.47 22.15
N LEU A 60 18.79 -2.73 21.63
CA LEU A 60 18.67 -2.04 20.34
C LEU A 60 18.42 -3.03 19.19
N LEU A 61 19.11 -4.17 19.15
CA LEU A 61 18.87 -5.20 18.14
C LEU A 61 17.45 -5.77 18.28
N ASP A 62 17.01 -6.12 19.47
CA ASP A 62 15.66 -6.66 19.70
C ASP A 62 14.56 -5.67 19.28
N ASP A 63 14.75 -4.37 19.56
CA ASP A 63 13.84 -3.32 19.11
C ASP A 63 13.82 -3.18 17.58
N THR A 64 14.98 -3.22 16.94
CA THR A 64 15.07 -3.15 15.46
C THR A 64 14.46 -4.37 14.80
N VAL A 65 14.68 -5.58 15.34
CA VAL A 65 14.06 -6.81 14.87
C VAL A 65 12.55 -6.72 15.00
N THR A 66 12.05 -6.33 16.17
CA THR A 66 10.61 -6.17 16.42
C THR A 66 9.96 -5.17 15.46
N SER A 67 10.64 -4.04 15.21
CA SER A 67 10.17 -3.04 14.24
C SER A 67 10.17 -3.59 12.81
N ALA A 68 11.23 -4.30 12.40
CA ALA A 68 11.33 -4.89 11.07
C ALA A 68 10.30 -5.99 10.83
N GLU A 69 10.02 -6.83 11.83
CA GLU A 69 8.98 -7.85 11.78
C GLU A 69 7.59 -7.24 11.61
N ARG A 70 7.30 -6.16 12.34
CA ARG A 70 6.05 -5.40 12.18
C ARG A 70 5.93 -4.82 10.76
N GLN A 71 6.99 -4.19 10.25
CA GLN A 71 7.01 -3.65 8.89
C GLN A 71 6.81 -4.74 7.83
N LEU A 72 7.42 -5.92 8.04
CA LEU A 72 7.26 -7.06 7.14
C LEU A 72 5.82 -7.58 7.14
N PHE A 73 5.15 -7.58 8.30
CA PHE A 73 3.74 -7.94 8.39
C PHE A 73 2.83 -6.96 7.64
N GLU A 74 3.03 -5.65 7.84
CA GLU A 74 2.29 -4.60 7.12
C GLU A 74 2.49 -4.74 5.61
N LEU A 75 3.73 -4.91 5.16
CA LEU A 75 4.05 -5.05 3.74
C LEU A 75 3.45 -6.33 3.14
N ARG A 76 3.45 -7.45 3.87
CA ARG A 76 2.81 -8.69 3.42
C ARG A 76 1.29 -8.55 3.35
N THR A 77 0.68 -7.83 4.28
CA THR A 77 -0.76 -7.54 4.26
C THR A 77 -1.11 -6.67 3.06
N ALA A 78 -0.35 -5.61 2.82
CA ALA A 78 -0.52 -4.75 1.64
C ALA A 78 -0.32 -5.54 0.33
N ALA A 79 0.74 -6.35 0.24
CA ALA A 79 1.00 -7.16 -0.95
C ALA A 79 -0.09 -8.24 -1.19
N ALA A 80 -0.68 -8.79 -0.13
CA ALA A 80 -1.80 -9.71 -0.24
C ALA A 80 -3.07 -9.01 -0.72
N ASP A 81 -3.30 -7.76 -0.29
CA ASP A 81 -4.39 -6.93 -0.79
C ASP A 81 -4.18 -6.55 -2.27
N ASP A 82 -2.97 -6.11 -2.64
CA ASP A 82 -2.60 -5.83 -4.02
C ASP A 82 -2.74 -7.08 -4.90
N SER A 83 -2.34 -8.25 -4.41
CA SER A 83 -2.50 -9.52 -5.15
C SER A 83 -3.98 -9.90 -5.31
N ARG A 84 -4.84 -9.56 -4.34
CA ARG A 84 -6.29 -9.70 -4.46
C ARG A 84 -6.85 -8.75 -5.52
N ILE A 85 -6.40 -7.49 -5.53
CA ILE A 85 -6.77 -6.49 -6.54
C ILE A 85 -6.32 -6.96 -7.94
N LEU A 86 -5.06 -7.36 -8.09
CA LEU A 86 -4.51 -7.87 -9.35
C LEU A 86 -5.20 -9.18 -9.79
N GLY A 87 -5.53 -10.07 -8.88
CA GLY A 87 -6.29 -11.29 -9.16
C GLY A 87 -7.72 -11.01 -9.61
N ALA A 88 -8.34 -9.93 -9.10
CA ALA A 88 -9.65 -9.47 -9.51
C ALA A 88 -9.65 -8.82 -10.91
N LEU A 89 -8.50 -8.39 -11.44
CA LEU A 89 -8.39 -7.86 -12.79
C LEU A 89 -8.66 -8.93 -13.88
N GLY A 90 -8.45 -10.23 -13.61
CA GLY A 90 -8.72 -11.33 -14.54
C GLY A 90 -8.19 -11.12 -15.98
N ASP A 91 -8.70 -11.88 -16.95
CA ASP A 91 -8.37 -11.71 -18.39
C ASP A 91 -9.04 -10.45 -19.03
N GLY A 92 -9.50 -9.49 -18.23
CA GLY A 92 -10.29 -8.33 -18.68
C GLY A 92 -9.88 -6.95 -18.13
N GLY A 93 -8.97 -6.86 -17.16
CA GLY A 93 -8.32 -5.61 -16.76
C GLY A 93 -9.20 -4.57 -16.02
N LEU A 94 -10.29 -4.99 -15.37
CA LEU A 94 -11.21 -4.05 -14.69
C LEU A 94 -11.09 -4.15 -13.17
N LEU A 95 -11.01 -2.99 -12.52
CA LEU A 95 -10.95 -2.86 -11.06
C LEU A 95 -12.14 -3.59 -10.40
N PRO A 96 -11.93 -4.21 -9.22
CA PRO A 96 -13.02 -4.79 -8.46
C PRO A 96 -14.10 -3.73 -8.20
N PRO A 97 -15.40 -4.10 -8.31
CA PRO A 97 -16.48 -3.15 -8.03
C PRO A 97 -16.33 -2.61 -6.61
N GLY A 98 -16.47 -1.29 -6.45
CA GLY A 98 -16.53 -0.68 -5.13
C GLY A 98 -17.61 -1.37 -4.26
N PRO A 99 -17.39 -1.48 -2.93
CA PRO A 99 -18.35 -2.14 -2.02
C PRO A 99 -19.77 -1.59 -2.17
N ASP A 100 -19.89 -0.29 -2.47
CA ASP A 100 -21.15 0.41 -2.69
C ASP A 100 -21.91 -0.09 -3.93
N VAL A 101 -21.19 -0.47 -4.99
CA VAL A 101 -21.78 -1.00 -6.24
C VAL A 101 -22.36 -2.39 -6.00
N LEU A 102 -21.65 -3.23 -5.25
CA LEU A 102 -22.14 -4.55 -4.88
C LEU A 102 -23.36 -4.45 -3.97
N ALA A 103 -23.31 -3.60 -2.94
CA ALA A 103 -24.44 -3.36 -2.05
C ALA A 103 -25.68 -2.85 -2.81
N THR A 104 -25.47 -1.97 -3.80
CA THR A 104 -26.56 -1.46 -4.65
C THR A 104 -27.17 -2.55 -5.52
N VAL A 105 -26.35 -3.40 -6.15
CA VAL A 105 -26.85 -4.52 -6.98
C VAL A 105 -27.61 -5.53 -6.13
N GLU A 106 -27.09 -5.84 -4.93
CA GLU A 106 -27.77 -6.72 -3.98
C GLU A 106 -29.11 -6.13 -3.54
N PHE A 107 -29.13 -4.86 -3.14
CA PHE A 107 -30.33 -4.13 -2.74
C PHE A 107 -31.40 -4.09 -3.85
N LEU A 108 -31.00 -3.85 -5.09
CA LEU A 108 -31.92 -3.91 -6.24
C LEU A 108 -32.44 -5.34 -6.47
N GLY A 109 -31.58 -6.34 -6.31
CA GLY A 109 -31.94 -7.76 -6.38
C GLY A 109 -32.99 -8.14 -5.33
N GLU A 110 -32.85 -7.67 -4.09
CA GLU A 110 -33.84 -7.87 -3.01
C GLU A 110 -35.21 -7.28 -3.36
N HIS A 111 -35.23 -6.18 -4.12
CA HIS A 111 -36.47 -5.51 -4.58
C HIS A 111 -37.02 -6.10 -5.91
N GLY A 112 -36.40 -7.17 -6.42
CA GLY A 112 -36.80 -7.87 -7.63
C GLY A 112 -36.40 -7.17 -8.92
N ILE A 113 -35.41 -6.28 -8.87
CA ILE A 113 -34.94 -5.48 -10.01
C ILE A 113 -33.65 -6.12 -10.55
N PRO A 114 -33.63 -6.62 -11.79
CA PRO A 114 -32.45 -7.25 -12.34
C PRO A 114 -31.40 -6.19 -12.68
N ALA A 115 -30.28 -6.26 -11.96
CA ALA A 115 -29.18 -5.32 -12.07
C ALA A 115 -27.84 -6.06 -12.14
N LEU A 116 -26.86 -5.44 -12.80
CA LEU A 116 -25.50 -5.97 -12.87
C LEU A 116 -24.47 -4.84 -12.82
N PRO A 117 -23.28 -5.09 -12.26
CA PRO A 117 -22.20 -4.11 -12.28
C PRO A 117 -21.81 -3.72 -13.71
N GLY A 118 -21.56 -2.44 -13.96
CA GLY A 118 -21.25 -1.90 -15.29
C GLY A 118 -19.95 -2.43 -15.90
N TRP A 119 -18.94 -2.71 -15.08
CA TRP A 119 -17.73 -3.39 -15.53
C TRP A 119 -18.01 -4.83 -16.00
N ARG A 120 -18.96 -5.53 -15.35
CA ARG A 120 -19.39 -6.87 -15.79
C ARG A 120 -20.16 -6.82 -17.11
N TYR A 121 -20.95 -5.77 -17.31
CA TYR A 121 -21.55 -5.50 -18.61
C TYR A 121 -20.48 -5.32 -19.68
N LEU A 122 -19.48 -4.47 -19.40
CA LEU A 122 -18.39 -4.18 -20.35
C LEU A 122 -17.64 -5.45 -20.74
N ALA A 123 -17.27 -6.27 -19.75
CA ALA A 123 -16.53 -7.51 -19.98
C ALA A 123 -17.32 -8.58 -20.78
N GLN A 124 -18.66 -8.58 -20.68
CA GLN A 124 -19.51 -9.59 -21.33
C GLN A 124 -20.10 -9.14 -22.68
N ALA A 125 -20.36 -7.84 -22.85
CA ALA A 125 -21.10 -7.31 -23.99
C ALA A 125 -20.24 -6.50 -24.98
N VAL A 126 -18.99 -6.18 -24.63
CA VAL A 126 -18.08 -5.36 -25.46
C VAL A 126 -16.79 -6.13 -25.73
N ASP A 127 -16.28 -6.03 -26.96
CA ASP A 127 -14.97 -6.61 -27.34
C ASP A 127 -13.84 -5.93 -26.53
N PRO A 128 -12.89 -6.70 -25.96
CA PRO A 128 -11.73 -6.16 -25.24
C PRO A 128 -10.95 -5.07 -25.98
N ALA A 129 -10.85 -5.15 -27.31
CA ALA A 129 -10.18 -4.14 -28.12
C ALA A 129 -10.91 -2.78 -28.11
N ASP A 130 -12.21 -2.79 -27.82
CA ASP A 130 -13.07 -1.61 -27.74
C ASP A 130 -13.28 -1.09 -26.31
N HIS A 131 -12.86 -1.83 -25.28
CA HIS A 131 -13.08 -1.46 -23.87
C HIS A 131 -12.56 -0.05 -23.56
N ALA A 132 -11.34 0.27 -23.98
CA ALA A 132 -10.74 1.59 -23.73
C ALA A 132 -11.54 2.74 -24.37
N ARG A 133 -12.09 2.52 -25.57
CA ARG A 133 -12.90 3.52 -26.28
C ARG A 133 -14.25 3.72 -25.59
N VAL A 134 -14.88 2.62 -25.14
CA VAL A 134 -16.17 2.67 -24.44
C VAL A 134 -16.03 3.30 -23.06
N LEU A 135 -14.96 2.99 -22.33
CA LEU A 135 -14.64 3.60 -21.04
C LEU A 135 -14.30 5.08 -21.17
N ALA A 136 -13.53 5.47 -22.19
CA ALA A 136 -13.23 6.88 -22.44
C ALA A 136 -14.49 7.70 -22.75
N ALA A 137 -15.50 7.11 -23.39
CA ALA A 137 -16.76 7.77 -23.69
C ALA A 137 -17.75 7.76 -22.52
N ARG A 138 -17.66 6.76 -21.63
CA ARG A 138 -18.57 6.54 -20.50
C ARG A 138 -17.80 6.01 -19.29
N PRO A 139 -17.03 6.88 -18.60
CA PRO A 139 -16.25 6.47 -17.44
C PRO A 139 -17.12 5.99 -16.27
N GLU A 140 -18.39 6.40 -16.23
CA GLU A 140 -19.36 6.03 -15.19
C GLU A 140 -19.71 4.53 -15.21
N LEU A 141 -19.35 3.79 -16.27
CA LEU A 141 -19.59 2.35 -16.34
C LEU A 141 -18.70 1.53 -15.41
N VAL A 142 -17.59 2.09 -14.94
CA VAL A 142 -16.65 1.37 -14.05
C VAL A 142 -17.33 1.09 -12.71
N ASP A 143 -17.91 2.13 -12.12
CA ASP A 143 -18.58 2.09 -10.80
C ASP A 143 -20.11 2.12 -10.91
N GLY A 144 -20.65 2.13 -12.13
CA GLY A 144 -22.09 2.19 -12.38
C GLY A 144 -22.78 0.84 -12.23
N VAL A 145 -24.09 0.88 -11.98
CA VAL A 145 -24.98 -0.28 -12.03
C VAL A 145 -25.84 -0.20 -13.28
N ILE A 146 -25.91 -1.30 -14.02
CA ILE A 146 -26.73 -1.44 -15.22
C ILE A 146 -28.00 -2.20 -14.88
N ILE A 147 -29.14 -1.58 -15.16
CA ILE A 147 -30.46 -2.23 -15.09
C ILE A 147 -30.70 -2.91 -16.43
N THR A 148 -30.89 -4.23 -16.42
CA THR A 148 -31.04 -5.00 -17.65
C THR A 148 -32.44 -4.97 -18.22
N ASP A 149 -33.43 -4.72 -17.37
CA ASP A 149 -34.84 -4.63 -17.74
C ASP A 149 -35.30 -3.16 -17.84
N PRO A 150 -35.66 -2.65 -19.04
CA PRO A 150 -36.09 -1.27 -19.23
C PRO A 150 -37.35 -0.91 -18.42
N ASP A 151 -38.26 -1.86 -18.23
CA ASP A 151 -39.52 -1.65 -17.51
C ASP A 151 -39.31 -1.47 -16.00
N SER A 152 -38.18 -1.97 -15.48
CA SER A 152 -37.80 -1.85 -14.06
C SER A 152 -37.05 -0.56 -13.72
N HIS A 153 -36.68 0.27 -14.71
CA HIS A 153 -35.85 1.46 -14.50
C HIS A 153 -36.52 2.55 -13.64
N SER A 154 -37.83 2.76 -13.78
CA SER A 154 -38.59 3.72 -12.96
C SER A 154 -38.64 3.28 -11.49
N ARG A 155 -38.97 2.00 -11.28
CA ARG A 155 -39.02 1.37 -9.95
C ARG A 155 -37.65 1.36 -9.27
N ALA A 156 -36.58 1.14 -10.01
CA ALA A 156 -35.21 1.20 -9.47
C ALA A 156 -34.87 2.58 -8.94
N ARG A 157 -35.23 3.64 -9.67
CA ARG A 157 -34.99 5.02 -9.26
C ARG A 157 -35.77 5.37 -7.99
N GLU A 158 -37.00 4.89 -7.87
CA GLU A 158 -37.84 5.07 -6.67
C GLU A 158 -37.22 4.38 -5.45
N VAL A 159 -36.90 3.08 -5.57
CA VAL A 159 -36.29 2.27 -4.51
C VAL A 159 -34.95 2.82 -4.03
N LEU A 160 -34.09 3.28 -4.95
CA LEU A 160 -32.79 3.89 -4.60
C LEU A 160 -32.94 5.29 -3.99
N GLY A 161 -33.95 6.06 -4.42
CA GLY A 161 -34.27 7.37 -3.85
C GLY A 161 -34.77 7.26 -2.41
N ASP A 162 -35.62 6.26 -2.14
CA ASP A 162 -36.16 5.99 -0.80
C ASP A 162 -35.09 5.47 0.18
N ALA A 163 -34.08 4.75 -0.33
CA ALA A 163 -32.98 4.22 0.46
C ALA A 163 -31.96 5.28 0.92
N ALA A 164 -32.10 6.53 0.47
CA ALA A 164 -31.14 7.62 0.71
C ALA A 164 -29.68 7.25 0.34
N LEU A 165 -29.49 6.34 -0.63
CA LEU A 165 -28.18 5.93 -1.17
C LEU A 165 -27.62 6.94 -2.18
N LEU A 166 -28.07 8.20 -2.15
CA LEU A 166 -27.59 9.30 -2.97
C LEU A 166 -27.44 10.56 -2.10
N PRO A 167 -26.28 11.24 -2.07
CA PRO A 167 -26.26 12.70 -2.14
C PRO A 167 -26.71 13.20 -3.52
#